data_AF-A0A3D0LGK1-F1
#
_entry.id   AF-A0A3D0LGK1-F1
#
_cell.length_a   1.000
_cell.length_b   1.000
_cell.length_c   1.000
_cell.angle_alpha   90.00
_cell.angle_beta   90.00
_cell.angle_gamma   90.00
#
_symmetry.space_group_name_H-M   'P 1'
#
loop_
_entity.id
_entity.type
_entity.pdbx_description
1 polymer ?
#
loop_
_entity_poly.entity_id
_entity_poly.type
_entity_poly.pdbx_seq_one_letter_code
_entity_poly.pdbx_strand_id
1 'polypeptide(L)' 'LDGYYVASDSWFDEFVYQVVVDKKYLDDETLKLLDQPVIELEPWDPLGSLAD' A
#
# COMPACT_ATOMS: atom_id res chain seq x y z
N LEU A 1 -22.66 13.80 -4.32
CA LEU A 1 -21.46 13.26 -3.64
C LEU A 1 -21.83 13.13 -2.17
N ASP A 2 -22.62 12.11 -1.84
CA ASP A 2 -23.17 11.89 -0.50
C ASP A 2 -22.19 11.02 0.31
N GLY A 3 -21.12 11.63 0.82
CA GLY A 3 -20.07 10.92 1.59
C GLY A 3 -18.96 10.27 0.76
N TYR A 4 -18.90 10.54 -0.54
CA TYR A 4 -17.81 10.11 -1.42
C TYR A 4 -16.78 11.22 -1.61
N TYR A 5 -15.52 10.83 -1.71
CA TYR A 5 -14.40 11.70 -2.02
C TYR A 5 -13.93 11.48 -3.45
N VAL A 6 -13.34 12.51 -4.05
CA VAL A 6 -12.71 12.44 -5.37
C VAL A 6 -11.24 12.82 -5.19
N ALA A 7 -10.35 11.94 -5.63
CA ALA A 7 -8.91 12.18 -5.64
C ALA A 7 -8.43 12.26 -7.08
N SER A 8 -7.54 13.22 -7.37
CA SER A 8 -6.81 13.25 -8.64
C SER A 8 -5.70 12.21 -8.64
N ASP A 9 -5.26 11.83 -9.83
CA ASP A 9 -4.10 10.96 -10.04
C ASP A 9 -2.85 11.50 -9.31
N SER A 10 -2.56 12.79 -9.49
CA SER A 10 -1.45 13.46 -8.80
C SER A 10 -1.55 13.44 -7.28
N TRP A 11 -2.77 13.47 -6.73
CA TRP A 11 -2.98 13.40 -5.29
C TRP A 11 -2.73 11.97 -4.79
N PHE A 12 -3.16 10.97 -5.56
CA PHE A 12 -2.91 9.57 -5.26
C PHE A 12 -1.40 9.29 -5.19
N ASP A 13 -0.64 9.77 -6.18
CA ASP A 13 0.81 9.62 -6.24
C ASP A 13 1.54 10.23 -5.03
N GLU A 14 1.05 11.37 -4.52
CA GLU A 14 1.71 12.10 -3.44
C GLU A 14 1.34 11.58 -2.04
N PHE A 15 0.08 11.15 -1.85
CA PHE A 15 -0.47 10.91 -0.52
C PHE A 15 -0.91 9.46 -0.25
N VAL A 16 -0.92 8.57 -1.24
CA VAL A 16 -1.29 7.15 -1.04
C VAL A 16 -0.04 6.28 -1.01
N TYR A 17 0.24 5.67 0.14
CA TYR A 17 1.43 4.83 0.34
C TYR A 17 1.17 3.33 0.19
N GLN A 18 -0.05 2.87 0.43
CA GLN A 18 -0.39 1.44 0.47
C GLN A 18 -1.76 1.17 -0.14
N VAL A 19 -1.86 0.05 -0.86
CA VAL A 19 -3.11 -0.48 -1.40
C VAL A 19 -3.20 -1.98 -1.18
N VAL A 20 -4.42 -2.50 -1.13
CA VAL A 20 -4.68 -3.93 -1.07
C VAL A 20 -5.33 -4.36 -2.38
N VAL A 21 -4.70 -5.31 -3.06
CA VAL A 21 -5.20 -5.92 -4.30
C VAL A 21 -5.28 -7.43 -4.15
N ASP A 22 -6.24 -8.04 -4.86
CA ASP A 22 -6.34 -9.50 -4.94
C ASP A 22 -5.15 -10.07 -5.70
N LYS A 23 -4.52 -11.12 -5.16
CA LYS A 23 -3.32 -11.77 -5.73
C LYS A 23 -3.52 -12.21 -7.18
N LYS A 24 -4.75 -12.50 -7.60
CA LYS A 24 -5.05 -12.91 -8.99
C LYS A 24 -4.74 -11.84 -10.04
N TYR A 25 -4.54 -10.58 -9.61
CA TYR A 25 -4.19 -9.47 -10.49
C TYR A 25 -2.67 -9.22 -10.58
N LEU A 26 -1.85 -9.97 -9.84
CA LEU A 26 -0.40 -9.83 -9.83
C LEU A 26 0.24 -10.87 -10.74
N ASP A 27 1.34 -10.49 -11.40
CA ASP A 27 2.15 -11.43 -12.17
C ASP A 27 3.01 -12.33 -11.27
N ASP A 28 3.53 -13.41 -11.84
CA ASP A 28 4.34 -14.40 -11.13
C ASP A 28 5.64 -13.83 -10.56
N GLU A 29 6.18 -12.75 -11.15
CA GLU A 29 7.39 -12.10 -10.67
C GLU A 29 7.11 -11.32 -9.38
N THR A 30 6.02 -10.55 -9.38
CA THR A 30 5.56 -9.76 -8.23
C THR A 30 5.14 -10.66 -7.07
N LEU A 31 4.47 -11.79 -7.34
CA LEU A 31 4.08 -12.74 -6.30
C LEU A 31 5.28 -13.36 -5.56
N LYS A 32 6.39 -13.62 -6.27
CA LYS A 32 7.62 -14.15 -5.66
C LYS A 32 8.30 -13.16 -4.72
N LEU A 33 8.00 -11.86 -4.81
CA LEU A 33 8.52 -10.87 -3.86
C LEU A 33 8.04 -11.16 -2.43
N LEU A 34 6.89 -11.83 -2.27
CA LEU A 34 6.36 -12.22 -0.96
C LEU A 34 7.18 -13.30 -0.25
N ASP A 35 8.02 -14.05 -1.00
CA ASP A 35 8.88 -15.10 -0.45
C ASP A 35 10.24 -14.56 0.03
N GLN A 36 10.49 -13.25 -0.14
CA GLN A 36 11.72 -12.62 0.30
C GLN A 36 11.78 -12.53 1.83
N PRO A 37 13.00 -12.52 2.43
CA PRO A 37 13.16 -12.25 3.85
C PRO A 37 12.49 -10.93 4.24
N VAL A 38 11.73 -10.95 5.34
CA VAL A 38 11.07 -9.76 5.88
C VAL A 38 12.12 -8.75 6.34
N ILE A 39 11.94 -7.49 5.97
CA ILE A 39 12.73 -6.37 6.51
C ILE A 39 12.02 -5.89 7.78
N GLU A 40 12.65 -6.09 8.94
CA GLU A 40 12.12 -5.57 10.20
C GLU A 40 12.28 -4.05 10.24
N LEU A 41 11.17 -3.36 10.53
CA LEU A 41 11.14 -1.92 10.72
C LEU A 41 11.13 -1.60 12.22
N GLU A 42 11.70 -0.45 12.57
CA GLU A 42 11.67 0.05 13.94
C GLU A 42 10.22 0.38 14.36
N PRO A 43 9.86 0.28 15.64
CA PRO A 43 8.50 0.53 16.12
C PRO A 43 7.94 1.93 15.83
N TRP A 44 8.82 2.92 15.59
CA TRP A 44 8.46 4.30 15.26
C TRP A 44 8.54 4.62 13.77
N ASP A 45 8.72 3.60 12.92
CA ASP A 45 8.75 3.81 11.47
C ASP A 45 7.41 4.38 10.97
N PRO A 46 7.41 5.42 10.13
CA PRO A 46 6.19 6.07 9.64
C PRO A 46 5.31 5.16 8.77
N LEU A 47 5.79 4.00 8.32
CA LEU A 47 4.99 2.97 7.62
C LEU A 47 4.22 2.05 8.59
N GLY A 48 4.19 2.39 9.89
CA GLY A 48 3.48 1.69 10.96
C GLY A 48 1.96 1.85 10.95
N SER A 49 1.32 1.99 12.11
CA SER A 49 -0.14 1.92 12.27
C SER A 49 -0.88 2.90 11.34
N LEU A 50 -1.70 2.33 10.44
CA LEU A 50 -2.48 3.06 9.41
C LEU A 50 -3.56 4.01 9.98
N ALA A 51 -3.74 4.04 11.30
CA ALA A 51 -4.58 4.97 12.02
C ALA A 51 -4.13 5.04 13.49
N ASP A 52 -4.09 6.25 14.04
CA ASP A 52 -4.39 6.50 15.46
C ASP A 52 -5.86 6.91 15.59
#